data_AF-A0A0K8UPZ3-F1
#
_entry.id   AF-A0A0K8UPZ3-F1
#
_cell.length_a   1.000
_cell.length_b   1.000
_cell.length_c   1.000
_cell.angle_alpha   90.00
_cell.angle_beta   90.00
_cell.angle_gamma   90.00
#
_symmetry.space_group_name_H-M   'P 1'
#
loop_
_entity.id
_entity.type
_entity.pdbx_description
1 polymer ?
#
loop_
_entity_poly.entity_id
_entity_poly.type
_entity_poly.pdbx_seq_one_letter_code
_entity_poly.pdbx_strand_id
1 'polypeptide(L)'
;EEDAYDAIQRWYNYDVPARQEQLPLLIACLRLTQFNVDFLLTHILPLSGCELLTFKALSWIGVPKARPMINMRFTEPRGINATNCGEKTILAVCSELNPKLLQYNKTEDKWQEYASIKIDYACYRTILKD
;
A
#
# COMPACT_ATOMS: atom_id res chain seq x y z
N GLU A 1 -4.07 -0.73 4.30
CA GLU A 1 -4.93 0.48 4.27
C GLU A 1 -6.40 0.09 4.39
N GLU A 2 -6.85 -0.97 3.72
CA GLU A 2 -8.22 -1.53 3.89
C GLU A 2 -8.55 -1.86 5.36
N ASP A 3 -7.66 -2.52 6.11
CA ASP A 3 -7.89 -2.77 7.55
C ASP A 3 -8.12 -1.49 8.37
N ALA A 4 -7.40 -0.41 8.03
CA ALA A 4 -7.55 0.88 8.70
C ALA A 4 -8.86 1.55 8.30
N TYR A 5 -9.27 1.42 7.04
CA TYR A 5 -10.59 1.84 6.58
C TYR A 5 -11.70 1.07 7.32
N ASP A 6 -11.61 -0.25 7.45
CA ASP A 6 -12.57 -1.07 8.17
C ASP A 6 -12.68 -0.66 9.64
N ALA A 7 -11.56 -0.33 10.29
CA ALA A 7 -11.56 0.20 11.65
C ALA A 7 -12.28 1.56 11.73
N ILE A 8 -12.04 2.46 10.77
CA ILE A 8 -12.74 3.74 10.68
C ILE A 8 -14.24 3.53 10.44
N GLN A 9 -14.63 2.58 9.59
CA GLN A 9 -16.04 2.25 9.34
C GLN A 9 -16.74 1.72 10.58
N ARG A 10 -16.12 0.77 11.30
CA ARG A 10 -16.67 0.27 12.58
C ARG A 10 -16.80 1.39 13.61
N TRP A 11 -15.82 2.28 13.67
CA TRP A 11 -15.89 3.47 14.51
C TRP A 11 -17.02 4.40 14.07
N TYR A 12 -17.14 4.75 12.79
CA TYR A 12 -18.19 5.63 12.30
C TYR A 12 -19.59 5.08 12.55
N ASN A 13 -19.81 3.79 12.25
CA ASN A 13 -21.11 3.13 12.38
C ASN A 13 -21.58 2.96 13.83
N TYR A 14 -20.68 3.06 14.81
CA TYR A 14 -21.05 3.00 16.23
C TYR A 14 -21.86 4.23 16.67
N ASP A 15 -21.58 5.42 16.12
CA ASP A 15 -22.28 6.67 16.45
C ASP A 15 -22.18 7.66 15.30
N VAL A 16 -23.01 7.43 14.27
CA VAL A 16 -22.98 8.20 13.02
C VAL A 16 -23.18 9.70 13.25
N PRO A 17 -24.22 10.16 13.98
CA PRO A 17 -24.46 11.60 14.14
C PRO A 17 -23.31 12.33 14.83
N ALA A 18 -22.69 11.74 15.85
CA ALA A 18 -21.59 12.38 16.57
C ALA A 18 -20.26 12.34 15.80
N ARG A 19 -20.13 11.45 14.81
CA ARG A 19 -18.85 11.14 14.13
C ARG A 19 -18.78 11.62 12.67
N GLN A 20 -19.89 12.14 12.15
CA GLN A 20 -20.01 12.55 10.74
C GLN A 20 -19.01 13.64 10.36
N GLU A 21 -18.78 14.63 11.23
CA GLU A 21 -17.86 15.74 10.93
C GLU A 21 -16.39 15.31 10.88
N GLN A 22 -16.02 14.29 11.67
CA GLN A 22 -14.64 13.81 11.78
C GLN A 22 -14.31 12.73 10.74
N LEU A 23 -15.32 12.11 10.13
CA LEU A 23 -15.12 11.05 9.15
C LEU A 23 -14.19 11.48 7.99
N PRO A 24 -14.41 12.63 7.30
CA PRO A 24 -13.49 13.07 6.24
C PRO A 24 -12.06 13.30 6.73
N LEU A 25 -11.89 13.79 7.97
CA LEU A 25 -10.57 14.01 8.56
C LEU A 25 -9.81 12.69 8.77
N LEU A 26 -10.51 11.64 9.21
CA LEU A 26 -9.94 10.30 9.38
C LEU A 26 -9.66 9.63 8.04
N ILE A 27 -10.59 9.72 7.08
CA ILE A 27 -10.38 9.21 5.71
C ILE A 27 -9.18 9.90 5.05
N ALA A 28 -8.99 11.21 5.26
CA ALA A 28 -7.82 11.93 4.78
C ALA A 28 -6.49 11.48 5.44
N CYS A 29 -6.53 10.73 6.55
CA CYS A 29 -5.34 10.12 7.15
C CYS A 29 -4.96 8.78 6.52
N LEU A 30 -5.82 8.22 5.67
CA LEU A 30 -5.50 7.06 4.85
C LEU A 30 -4.64 7.48 3.65
N ARG A 31 -3.84 6.55 3.14
CA ARG A 31 -3.09 6.73 1.90
C ARG A 31 -4.00 6.39 0.72
N LEU A 32 -4.89 7.31 0.38
CA LEU A 32 -5.93 7.07 -0.63
C LEU A 32 -5.36 6.69 -2.00
N THR A 33 -4.13 7.10 -2.30
CA THR A 33 -3.40 6.76 -3.53
C THR A 33 -2.99 5.29 -3.62
N GLN A 34 -3.12 4.52 -2.53
CA GLN A 34 -2.75 3.11 -2.43
C GLN A 34 -3.95 2.16 -2.56
N PHE A 35 -5.19 2.68 -2.63
CA PHE A 35 -6.36 1.87 -2.95
C PHE A 35 -6.51 1.70 -4.45
N ASN A 36 -7.17 0.60 -4.86
CA ASN A 36 -7.66 0.47 -6.24
C ASN A 36 -8.72 1.56 -6.53
N VAL A 37 -8.78 2.02 -7.77
CA VAL A 37 -9.78 2.96 -8.31
C VAL A 37 -11.20 2.49 -7.98
N ASP A 38 -11.51 1.21 -8.19
CA ASP A 38 -12.84 0.68 -7.89
C ASP A 38 -13.20 0.87 -6.42
N PHE A 39 -12.27 0.59 -5.52
CA PHE A 39 -12.47 0.76 -4.08
C PHE A 39 -12.76 2.22 -3.70
N LEU A 40 -12.02 3.16 -4.30
CA LEU A 40 -12.25 4.59 -4.09
C LEU A 40 -13.68 5.00 -4.51
N LEU A 41 -14.14 4.50 -5.66
CA LEU A 41 -15.45 4.82 -6.20
C LEU A 41 -16.60 4.15 -5.42
N THR A 42 -16.42 2.91 -4.96
CA THR A 42 -17.49 2.15 -4.29
C THR A 42 -17.57 2.39 -2.78
N HIS A 43 -16.45 2.72 -2.13
CA HIS A 43 -16.36 2.77 -0.67
C HIS A 43 -15.99 4.13 -0.09
N ILE A 44 -15.28 4.98 -0.83
CA ILE A 44 -14.85 6.31 -0.34
C ILE A 44 -15.76 7.42 -0.88
N LEU A 45 -16.04 7.41 -2.19
CA LEU A 45 -16.89 8.41 -2.84
C LEU A 45 -18.28 8.55 -2.20
N PRO A 46 -18.97 7.46 -1.77
CA PRO A 46 -20.30 7.59 -1.18
C PRO A 46 -20.31 8.17 0.24
N LEU A 47 -19.14 8.29 0.89
CA LEU A 47 -19.05 8.86 2.24
C LEU A 47 -19.20 10.38 2.19
N SER A 48 -20.13 10.91 2.97
CA SER A 48 -20.39 12.34 3.03
C SER A 48 -19.13 13.13 3.38
N GLY A 49 -18.79 14.11 2.52
CA GLY A 49 -17.61 14.97 2.71
C GLY A 49 -16.29 14.36 2.23
N CYS A 50 -16.30 13.17 1.61
CA CYS A 50 -15.12 12.50 1.07
C CYS A 50 -15.00 12.61 -0.47
N GLU A 51 -15.89 13.34 -1.14
CA GLU A 51 -15.94 13.46 -2.59
C GLU A 51 -14.65 14.09 -3.13
N LEU A 52 -14.25 15.24 -2.55
CA LEU A 52 -13.01 15.93 -2.95
C LEU A 52 -11.76 15.08 -2.70
N LEU A 53 -11.72 14.32 -1.60
CA LEU A 53 -10.61 13.41 -1.29
C LEU A 53 -10.50 12.32 -2.37
N THR A 54 -11.64 11.78 -2.78
CA THR A 54 -11.71 10.75 -3.83
C THR A 54 -11.24 11.29 -5.18
N PHE A 55 -11.73 12.46 -5.60
CA PHE A 55 -11.31 13.08 -6.86
C PHE A 55 -9.82 13.41 -6.89
N LYS A 56 -9.27 13.89 -5.76
CA LYS A 56 -7.83 14.12 -5.63
C LYS A 56 -7.03 12.82 -5.77
N ALA A 57 -7.46 11.75 -5.11
CA ALA A 57 -6.81 10.45 -5.20
C ALA A 57 -6.86 9.88 -6.63
N LEU A 58 -8.02 9.91 -7.28
CA LEU A 58 -8.20 9.46 -8.67
C LEU A 58 -7.32 10.27 -9.64
N SER A 59 -7.28 11.59 -9.48
CA SER A 59 -6.42 12.47 -10.29
C SER A 59 -4.94 12.18 -10.06
N TRP A 60 -4.53 11.90 -8.81
CA TRP A 60 -3.16 11.55 -8.46
C TRP A 60 -2.72 10.22 -9.12
N ILE A 61 -3.63 9.24 -9.15
CA ILE A 61 -3.41 7.92 -9.74
C ILE A 61 -3.37 8.03 -11.27
N GLY A 62 -4.38 8.64 -11.88
CA GLY A 62 -4.58 8.67 -13.33
C GLY A 62 -3.73 9.70 -14.08
N VAL A 63 -3.25 10.76 -13.42
CA VAL A 63 -2.52 11.85 -14.07
C VAL A 63 -1.18 12.10 -13.37
N PRO A 64 -0.10 11.36 -13.72
CA PRO A 64 1.21 11.51 -13.09
C PRO A 64 1.76 12.95 -13.12
N LYS A 65 1.49 13.70 -14.19
CA LYS A 65 1.94 15.10 -14.35
C LYS A 65 1.26 16.07 -13.37
N ALA A 66 0.08 15.74 -12.86
CA ALA A 66 -0.68 16.59 -11.95
C ALA A 66 -0.30 16.37 -10.48
N ARG A 67 0.44 15.30 -10.15
CA ARG A 67 0.84 14.96 -8.77
C ARG A 67 1.44 16.15 -8.01
N PRO A 68 2.41 16.93 -8.53
CA PRO A 68 2.99 18.05 -7.78
C PRO A 68 1.97 19.13 -7.35
N MET A 69 0.82 19.21 -8.02
CA MET A 69 -0.21 20.22 -7.79
C MET A 69 -1.35 19.72 -6.89
N ILE A 70 -1.45 18.42 -6.64
CA ILE A 70 -2.54 17.83 -5.87
C ILE A 70 -2.10 17.67 -4.42
N ASN A 71 -2.70 18.42 -3.50
CA ASN A 71 -2.36 18.26 -2.08
C ASN A 71 -2.98 16.98 -1.50
N MET A 72 -2.14 15.96 -1.29
CA MET A 72 -2.43 14.71 -0.59
C MET A 72 -1.63 14.64 0.72
N ARG A 73 -2.30 14.30 1.83
CA ARG A 73 -1.66 14.25 3.16
C ARG A 73 -0.60 13.14 3.27
N PHE A 74 -0.90 11.97 2.71
CA PHE A 74 -0.02 10.81 2.69
C PHE A 74 -0.10 10.14 1.31
N THR A 75 1.05 9.88 0.70
CA THR A 75 1.16 9.33 -0.66
C THR A 75 2.02 8.06 -0.72
N GLU A 76 3.09 8.01 0.09
CA GLU A 76 3.96 6.85 0.21
C GLU A 76 3.31 5.75 1.04
N PRO A 77 3.58 4.45 0.79
CA PRO A 77 3.15 3.36 1.66
C PRO A 77 3.53 3.58 3.13
N ARG A 78 2.81 2.95 4.08
CA ARG A 78 3.33 2.88 5.45
C ARG A 78 4.62 2.07 5.39
N GLY A 79 5.70 2.62 5.93
CA GLY A 79 6.94 1.87 6.09
C GLY A 79 6.63 0.54 6.76
N ILE A 80 7.04 -0.55 6.13
CA ILE A 80 6.94 -1.87 6.72
C ILE A 80 8.01 -1.89 7.80
N ASN A 81 7.64 -1.54 9.03
CA ASN A 81 8.42 -2.04 10.16
C ASN A 81 8.23 -3.55 10.16
N ALA A 82 9.33 -4.30 10.25
CA ALA A 82 9.37 -5.76 10.14
C ALA A 82 8.37 -6.50 11.07
N THR A 83 7.75 -5.80 12.01
CA THR A 83 6.75 -6.29 12.96
C THR A 83 5.34 -6.50 12.40
N ASN A 84 4.97 -5.91 11.24
CA ASN A 84 3.60 -5.99 10.69
C ASN A 84 3.50 -6.62 9.28
N CYS A 85 4.60 -7.16 8.74
CA CYS A 85 4.51 -7.99 7.55
C CYS A 85 4.11 -9.39 8.01
N GLY A 86 3.00 -9.96 7.52
CA GLY A 86 2.74 -11.38 7.72
C GLY A 86 3.99 -12.15 7.32
N GLU A 87 4.61 -12.86 8.27
CA GLU A 87 5.98 -13.38 8.14
C GLU A 87 6.19 -14.03 6.76
N LYS A 88 6.93 -13.34 5.90
CA LYS A 88 7.41 -13.89 4.63
C LYS A 88 8.84 -14.32 4.84
N THR A 89 9.04 -15.61 5.09
CA THR A 89 10.36 -16.22 5.08
C THR A 89 10.85 -16.29 3.62
N ILE A 90 11.78 -15.41 3.27
CA ILE A 90 12.44 -15.39 1.96
C ILE A 90 13.88 -15.88 2.16
N LEU A 91 14.30 -16.84 1.35
CA LEU A 91 15.69 -17.31 1.29
C LEU A 91 16.35 -16.75 0.04
N ALA A 92 17.45 -16.03 0.20
CA ALA A 92 18.28 -15.61 -0.93
C ALA A 92 19.29 -16.72 -1.26
N VAL A 93 19.18 -17.28 -2.47
CA VAL A 93 20.14 -18.25 -2.99
C VAL A 93 20.99 -17.55 -4.04
N CYS A 94 22.21 -17.17 -3.67
CA CYS A 94 23.17 -16.59 -4.60
C CYS A 94 24.05 -17.69 -5.20
N SER A 95 23.79 -18.04 -6.46
CA SER A 95 24.73 -18.77 -7.32
C SER A 95 25.37 -17.77 -8.28
N GLU A 96 26.66 -17.92 -8.57
CA GLU A 96 27.43 -17.02 -9.46
C GLU A 96 26.77 -16.80 -10.83
N LEU A 97 26.03 -17.80 -11.31
CA LEU A 97 25.42 -17.77 -12.64
C LEU A 97 23.93 -17.43 -12.64
N ASN A 98 23.22 -17.64 -11.53
CA ASN A 98 21.76 -17.49 -11.45
C ASN A 98 21.30 -17.23 -10.02
N PRO A 99 21.54 -16.03 -9.45
CA PRO A 99 21.00 -15.72 -8.14
C PRO A 99 19.48 -15.58 -8.19
N LYS A 100 18.82 -16.15 -7.18
CA LYS A 100 17.37 -16.19 -7.08
C LYS A 100 16.93 -15.91 -5.65
N LEU A 101 15.78 -15.27 -5.51
CA LEU A 101 15.04 -15.20 -4.26
C LEU A 101 14.00 -16.31 -4.28
N LEU A 102 14.02 -17.16 -3.25
CA LEU A 102 13.02 -18.19 -3.04
C LEU A 102 12.10 -17.78 -1.90
N GLN A 103 10.81 -18.05 -2.05
CA GLN A 103 9.83 -17.89 -0.98
C GLN A 103 9.30 -19.27 -0.58
N TYR A 104 9.15 -19.50 0.72
CA TYR A 104 8.53 -20.72 1.21
C TYR A 104 7.01 -20.65 1.09
N ASN A 105 6.42 -21.59 0.36
CA ASN A 105 4.98 -21.78 0.22
C ASN A 105 4.53 -22.81 1.26
N LYS A 106 3.86 -22.35 2.33
CA LYS A 106 3.38 -23.20 3.43
C LYS A 106 2.29 -24.18 2.99
N THR A 107 1.47 -23.82 1.99
CA THR A 107 0.37 -24.67 1.50
C THR A 107 0.89 -25.88 0.75
N GLU A 108 1.99 -25.71 0.01
CA GLU A 108 2.59 -26.76 -0.81
C GLU A 108 3.80 -27.44 -0.14
N ASP A 109 4.22 -26.94 1.03
CA ASP A 109 5.44 -27.34 1.76
C ASP A 109 6.70 -27.33 0.89
N LYS A 110 6.86 -26.27 0.08
CA LYS A 110 7.93 -26.17 -0.92
C LYS A 110 8.50 -24.77 -1.05
N TRP A 111 9.75 -24.70 -1.47
CA TRP A 111 10.38 -23.46 -1.91
C TRP A 111 10.05 -23.20 -3.38
N GLN A 112 9.54 -22.00 -3.68
CA GLN A 112 9.24 -21.56 -5.04
C GLN A 112 10.03 -20.30 -5.38
N GLU A 113 10.35 -20.11 -6.67
CA GLU A 113 11.04 -18.90 -7.13
C GLU A 113 10.11 -17.69 -6.97
N TYR A 114 10.58 -16.72 -6.20
CA TYR A 114 9.87 -15.47 -5.95
C TYR A 114 10.33 -14.39 -6.93
N ALA A 115 11.64 -14.28 -7.16
CA ALA A 115 12.21 -13.35 -8.11
C ALA A 115 13.62 -13.79 -8.55
N SER A 116 13.98 -13.48 -9.79
CA SER A 116 15.36 -13.64 -10.28
C SER A 116 16.16 -12.37 -10.00
N ILE A 117 17.39 -12.51 -9.51
CA ILE A 117 18.31 -11.38 -9.33
C ILE A 117 19.13 -11.27 -10.62
N LYS A 118 19.19 -10.08 -11.22
CA LYS A 118 20.11 -9.83 -12.33
C LYS A 118 21.44 -9.38 -11.73
N ILE A 119 22.51 -10.15 -11.96
CA ILE A 119 23.87 -9.68 -11.71
C ILE A 119 24.31 -8.94 -12.97
N ASP A 120 24.42 -7.63 -12.88
CA ASP A 120 25.23 -6.88 -13.83
C ASP A 120 26.69 -6.99 -13.38
N TYR A 121 27.57 -7.46 -14.26
CA TYR A 121 28.99 -7.70 -13.96
C TYR A 121 29.78 -6.40 -13.70
N ALA A 122 29.13 -5.23 -13.75
CA ALA A 122 29.70 -3.95 -13.36
C ALA A 122 29.42 -3.63 -11.88
N CYS A 123 30.35 -4.02 -11.01
CA CYS A 123 30.53 -3.51 -9.64
C CYS A 123 29.43 -3.81 -8.60
N TYR A 124 29.80 -4.73 -7.69
CA TYR A 124 29.18 -4.96 -6.39
C TYR A 124 28.86 -3.67 -5.62
N ARG A 125 27.58 -3.29 -5.61
CA ARG A 125 26.95 -2.56 -4.50
C ARG A 125 25.51 -3.01 -4.35
N THR A 126 25.28 -3.98 -3.46
CA THR A 126 23.97 -4.14 -2.82
C THR A 126 23.77 -2.95 -1.88
N ILE A 127 23.06 -1.92 -2.35
CA ILE A 127 22.49 -0.91 -1.47
C ILE A 127 21.13 -1.45 -1.03
N LEU A 128 21.07 -1.97 0.20
CA LEU A 128 19.79 -2.04 0.91
C LEU A 128 19.40 -0.59 1.20
N LYS A 129 18.37 -0.10 0.51
CA LYS A 129 17.74 1.17 0.86
C LYS A 129 16.84 0.92 2.07
N ASP A 130 17.13 1.64 3.15
CA ASP A 130 16.24 1.83 4.30
C ASP A 130 14.87 2.36 3.88
#